data_AF-A0A7Y5NST3-F1
#
_entry.id   AF-A0A7Y5NST3-F1
#
_cell.length_a   1.000
_cell.length_b   1.000
_cell.length_c   1.000
_cell.angle_alpha   90.00
_cell.angle_beta   90.00
_cell.angle_gamma   90.00
#
_symmetry.space_group_name_H-M   'P 1'
#
loop_
_entity.id
_entity.type
_entity.pdbx_description
1 polymer ?
#
loop_
_entity_poly.entity_id
_entity_poly.type
_entity_poly.pdbx_seq_one_letter_code
_entity_poly.pdbx_strand_id
1 'polypeptide(L)'
;MARKPKGIDKGSRPQQAEARFEATVHPGEYNIALARVADLDLDRVPDPQGGVRVIVTADELAELVRRGYEVRVFRSVPVEPLDPALIQSDEQAMRWLEERVAGIRRGEKS
;
A
#
# COMPACT_ATOMS: atom_id res chain seq x y z
N MET A 1 6.55 35.44 -46.05
CA MET A 1 6.19 34.09 -45.55
C MET A 1 6.83 33.89 -44.19
N ALA A 2 6.10 34.13 -43.10
CA ALA A 2 6.63 34.04 -41.73
C ALA A 2 6.37 32.64 -41.17
N ARG A 3 7.42 31.96 -40.69
CA ARG A 3 7.30 30.67 -39.99
C ARG A 3 6.94 30.95 -38.52
N LYS A 4 5.77 30.47 -38.08
CA LYS A 4 5.35 30.44 -36.66
C LYS A 4 6.29 29.50 -35.87
N PRO A 5 6.78 29.89 -34.68
CA PRO A 5 7.44 28.95 -33.79
C PRO A 5 6.41 27.98 -33.18
N LYS A 6 6.77 26.70 -33.24
CA LYS A 6 6.05 25.54 -32.70
C LYS A 6 5.96 25.69 -31.17
N GLY A 7 4.74 25.56 -30.63
CA GLY A 7 4.49 25.61 -29.19
C GLY A 7 5.34 24.58 -28.46
N ILE A 8 6.04 25.05 -27.43
CA ILE A 8 6.73 24.20 -26.45
C ILE A 8 5.64 23.58 -25.59
N ASP A 9 5.53 22.25 -25.61
CA ASP A 9 4.67 21.50 -24.70
C ASP A 9 4.99 21.90 -23.26
N LYS A 10 3.99 22.50 -22.61
CA LYS A 10 4.08 22.85 -21.20
C LYS A 10 4.04 21.57 -20.37
N GLY A 11 5.24 21.13 -19.99
CA GLY A 11 5.49 20.51 -18.69
C GLY A 11 4.75 19.21 -18.42
N SER A 12 5.25 18.12 -18.97
CA SER A 12 5.24 16.85 -18.25
C SER A 12 6.08 17.06 -16.99
N ARG A 13 5.45 17.42 -15.86
CA ARG A 13 6.10 17.27 -14.56
C ARG A 13 6.55 15.81 -14.51
N PRO A 14 7.80 15.50 -14.13
CA PRO A 14 8.15 14.12 -13.86
C PRO A 14 7.10 13.61 -12.87
N GLN A 15 6.40 12.52 -13.22
CA GLN A 15 5.64 11.76 -12.23
C GLN A 15 6.65 11.43 -11.14
N GLN A 16 6.63 12.18 -10.04
CA GLN A 16 7.37 11.82 -8.86
C GLN A 16 6.90 10.42 -8.52
N ALA A 17 7.81 9.45 -8.58
CA ALA A 17 7.50 8.09 -8.19
C ALA A 17 6.86 8.16 -6.80
N GLU A 18 5.57 7.85 -6.74
CA GLU A 18 4.82 7.90 -5.50
C GLU A 18 5.43 6.81 -4.61
N ALA A 19 5.92 7.18 -3.43
CA ALA A 19 6.53 6.24 -2.51
C ALA A 19 5.61 6.06 -1.31
N ARG A 20 5.44 4.82 -0.90
CA ARG A 20 4.83 4.48 0.38
C ARG A 20 5.92 4.18 1.40
N PHE A 21 5.56 4.25 2.67
CA PHE A 21 6.47 4.06 3.79
C PHE A 21 5.94 2.94 4.65
N GLU A 22 6.83 1.99 4.94
CA GLU A 22 6.58 0.99 5.96
C GLU A 22 7.01 1.55 7.31
N ALA A 23 6.08 1.62 8.25
CA ALA A 23 6.32 2.25 9.54
C ALA A 23 5.58 1.54 10.69
N THR A 24 6.01 1.83 11.92
CA THR A 24 5.23 1.56 13.14
C THR A 24 4.75 2.85 13.77
N VAL A 25 3.50 2.85 14.18
CA VAL A 25 2.84 3.93 14.91
C VAL A 25 2.81 3.59 16.40
N HIS A 26 3.20 4.55 17.23
CA HIS A 26 3.24 4.46 18.69
C HIS A 26 2.44 5.62 19.31
N PRO A 27 1.95 5.48 20.56
CA PRO A 27 1.13 6.48 21.23
C PRO A 27 1.73 7.90 21.35
N GLY A 28 3.04 8.05 21.11
CA GLY A 28 3.76 9.31 21.27
C GLY A 28 3.82 9.79 22.72
N GLU A 29 4.35 10.99 22.94
CA GLU A 29 4.55 11.57 24.28
C GLU A 29 3.24 11.75 25.05
N TYR A 30 2.14 11.98 24.34
CA TYR A 30 0.81 12.19 24.92
C TYR A 30 0.01 10.90 25.13
N ASN A 31 0.62 9.73 24.92
CA ASN A 31 0.03 8.41 25.10
C ASN A 31 -1.34 8.24 24.40
N ILE A 32 -1.40 8.64 23.13
CA ILE A 32 -2.61 8.60 22.31
C ILE A 32 -2.98 7.15 22.00
N ALA A 33 -4.26 6.81 22.21
CA ALA A 33 -4.76 5.45 21.97
C ALA A 33 -4.59 5.04 20.49
N LEU A 34 -3.82 3.97 20.25
CA LEU A 34 -3.58 3.41 18.91
C LEU A 34 -4.85 2.92 18.21
N ALA A 35 -5.92 2.65 18.97
CA ALA A 35 -7.23 2.35 18.40
C ALA A 35 -7.75 3.46 17.47
N ARG A 36 -7.35 4.72 17.68
CA ARG A 36 -7.73 5.86 16.81
C ARG A 36 -6.91 5.96 15.53
N VAL A 37 -5.87 5.15 15.36
CA VAL A 37 -5.28 4.89 14.03
C VAL A 37 -6.33 4.24 13.13
N ALA A 38 -7.42 3.70 13.72
CA ALA A 38 -8.54 3.18 12.95
C ALA A 38 -9.29 4.16 12.10
N ASP A 39 -9.36 5.39 12.55
CA ASP A 39 -10.16 6.42 11.91
C ASP A 39 -9.44 7.00 10.66
N LEU A 40 -8.26 6.49 10.34
CA LEU A 40 -7.44 6.89 9.19
C LEU A 40 -7.56 5.93 8.00
N ASP A 41 -8.43 4.92 8.08
CA ASP A 41 -8.63 3.90 7.03
C ASP A 41 -7.34 3.17 6.60
N LEU A 42 -6.32 3.15 7.47
CA LEU A 42 -5.07 2.47 7.22
C LEU A 42 -5.17 0.97 7.49
N ASP A 43 -4.55 0.17 6.63
CA ASP A 43 -4.27 -1.25 6.87
C ASP A 43 -3.33 -1.39 8.06
N ARG A 44 -3.73 -2.24 9.02
CA ARG A 44 -3.06 -2.35 10.32
C ARG A 44 -2.71 -3.78 10.64
N VAL A 45 -1.44 -3.97 11.01
CA VAL A 45 -0.95 -5.23 11.57
C VAL A 45 -0.44 -4.94 12.98
N PRO A 46 -0.91 -5.67 14.02
CA PRO A 46 -0.35 -5.54 15.36
C PRO A 46 1.16 -5.77 15.34
N ASP A 47 1.92 -4.85 15.93
CA ASP A 47 3.36 -5.03 16.08
C ASP A 47 3.69 -5.72 17.41
N PRO A 48 4.61 -6.72 17.44
CA PRO A 48 4.97 -7.43 18.67
C PRO A 48 5.53 -6.54 19.79
N GLN A 49 6.02 -5.34 19.48
CA GLN A 49 6.54 -4.38 20.46
C GLN A 49 5.44 -3.43 21.00
N GLY A 50 4.17 -3.68 20.66
CA GLY A 50 3.02 -2.92 21.17
C GLY A 50 2.61 -1.72 20.32
N GLY A 51 3.24 -1.52 19.15
CA GLY A 51 2.84 -0.53 18.16
C GLY A 51 1.84 -1.08 17.13
N VAL A 52 1.55 -0.28 16.11
CA VAL A 52 0.76 -0.70 14.94
C VAL A 52 1.59 -0.50 13.68
N ARG A 53 1.82 -1.58 12.94
CA ARG A 53 2.53 -1.53 11.66
C ARG A 53 1.58 -1.16 10.54
N VAL A 54 2.00 -0.21 9.72
CA VAL A 54 1.21 0.42 8.64
C VAL A 54 2.06 0.62 7.38
N ILE A 55 1.37 0.73 6.24
CA ILE A 55 1.93 1.23 4.99
C ILE A 55 1.22 2.56 4.68
N VAL A 56 1.96 3.66 4.62
CA VAL A 56 1.40 5.02 4.50
C VAL A 56 2.07 5.83 3.39
N THR A 57 1.36 6.79 2.84
CA THR A 57 1.92 7.85 1.98
C THR A 57 2.64 8.92 2.83
N ALA A 58 3.32 9.86 2.18
CA ALA A 58 3.94 10.99 2.87
C ALA A 58 2.92 11.88 3.59
N ASP A 59 1.74 12.08 2.99
CA ASP A 59 0.69 12.94 3.54
C ASP A 59 0.03 12.32 4.78
N GLU A 60 -0.22 11.00 4.74
CA GLU A 60 -0.72 10.23 5.87
C GLU A 60 0.30 10.18 7.03
N LEU A 61 1.59 10.03 6.70
CA LEU A 61 2.66 10.10 7.70
C LEU A 61 2.69 11.48 8.38
N ALA A 62 2.57 12.56 7.61
CA ALA A 62 2.50 13.91 8.16
C ALA A 62 1.25 14.10 9.04
N GLU A 63 0.12 13.52 8.65
CA GLU A 63 -1.11 13.56 9.44
C GLU A 63 -0.99 12.80 10.77
N LEU A 64 -0.38 11.62 10.77
CA LEU A 64 -0.10 10.86 11.99
C LEU A 64 0.76 11.67 12.97
N VAL A 65 1.82 12.30 12.47
CA VAL A 65 2.69 13.16 13.30
C VAL A 65 1.93 14.39 13.81
N ARG A 66 1.13 15.05 12.95
CA ARG A 66 0.28 16.18 13.37
C ARG A 66 -0.71 15.82 14.47
N ARG A 67 -1.23 14.58 14.45
CA ARG A 67 -2.13 14.06 15.49
C ARG A 67 -1.42 13.68 16.79
N GLY A 68 -0.10 13.76 16.84
CA GLY A 68 0.71 13.53 18.05
C GLY A 68 1.21 12.09 18.20
N TYR A 69 1.11 11.26 17.16
CA TYR A 69 1.72 9.93 17.19
C TYR A 69 3.22 9.99 16.93
N GLU A 70 3.95 9.06 17.53
CA GLU A 70 5.32 8.77 17.12
C GLU A 70 5.29 7.75 15.97
N VAL A 71 5.93 8.08 14.85
CA VAL A 71 6.00 7.22 13.67
C VAL A 71 7.45 6.84 13.42
N ARG A 72 7.77 5.54 13.45
CA ARG A 72 9.10 5.00 13.16
C ARG A 72 9.09 4.37 11.77
N VAL A 73 9.76 5.00 10.82
CA VAL A 73 9.86 4.53 9.44
C VAL A 73 10.98 3.51 9.30
N PHE A 74 10.69 2.36 8.70
CA PHE A 74 11.67 1.32 8.42
C PHE A 74 12.27 1.46 7.02
N ARG A 75 11.41 1.66 6.01
CA ARG A 75 11.83 1.80 4.62
C ARG A 75 10.79 2.54 3.79
N SER A 76 11.23 3.11 2.68
CA SER A 76 10.38 3.49 1.56
C SER A 76 10.16 2.30 0.63
N VAL A 77 8.97 2.23 0.05
CA VAL A 77 8.55 1.25 -0.95
C VAL A 77 8.07 2.05 -2.16
N PRO A 78 8.75 1.98 -3.31
CA PRO A 78 8.30 2.66 -4.51
C PRO A 78 6.95 2.08 -4.96
N VAL A 79 6.01 2.93 -5.35
CA VAL A 79 4.78 2.52 -6.01
C VAL A 79 5.10 2.41 -7.49
N GLU A 80 5.17 1.16 -7.95
CA GLU A 80 5.36 0.82 -9.35
C GLU A 80 4.12 0.09 -9.87
N PRO A 81 3.77 0.22 -11.16
CA PRO A 81 2.74 -0.62 -11.75
C PRO A 81 3.04 -2.09 -11.52
N LEU A 82 2.00 -2.89 -11.23
CA LEU A 82 2.13 -4.33 -11.12
C LEU A 82 2.74 -4.90 -12.41
N ASP A 83 3.79 -5.71 -12.29
CA ASP A 83 4.36 -6.43 -13.43
C ASP A 83 3.26 -7.32 -14.06
N PRO A 84 2.88 -7.08 -15.34
CA PRO A 84 1.85 -7.87 -15.99
C PRO A 84 2.16 -9.37 -16.04
N ALA A 85 3.44 -9.76 -15.98
CA ALA A 85 3.83 -11.17 -15.93
C ALA A 85 3.43 -11.88 -14.62
N LEU A 86 3.13 -11.11 -13.56
CA LEU A 86 2.61 -11.63 -12.29
C LEU A 86 1.08 -11.78 -12.30
N ILE A 87 0.40 -11.31 -13.34
CA ILE A 87 -1.05 -11.44 -13.49
C ILE A 87 -1.34 -12.81 -14.09
N GLN A 88 -1.91 -13.71 -13.29
CA GLN A 88 -2.37 -15.01 -13.78
C GLN A 88 -3.60 -14.83 -14.69
N SER A 89 -3.62 -15.54 -15.81
CA SER A 89 -4.84 -15.67 -16.60
C SER A 89 -5.87 -16.54 -15.89
N ASP A 90 -7.14 -16.40 -16.26
CA ASP A 90 -8.22 -17.24 -15.72
C ASP A 90 -7.91 -18.73 -15.91
N GLU A 91 -7.36 -19.14 -17.05
CA GLU A 91 -6.95 -20.52 -17.33
C GLU A 91 -5.78 -20.99 -16.44
N GLN A 92 -4.86 -20.10 -16.08
CA GLN A 92 -3.76 -20.41 -15.17
C GLN A 92 -4.28 -20.52 -13.73
N ALA A 93 -5.14 -19.61 -13.31
CA ALA A 93 -5.80 -19.65 -12.02
C ALA A 93 -6.64 -20.91 -11.86
N MET A 94 -7.32 -21.34 -12.93
CA MET A 94 -8.17 -22.54 -12.90
C MET A 94 -7.36 -23.83 -12.74
N ARG A 95 -6.28 -23.97 -13.51
CA ARG A 95 -5.36 -25.10 -13.33
C ARG A 95 -4.73 -25.12 -11.94
N TRP A 96 -4.29 -23.96 -11.44
CA TRP A 96 -3.74 -23.85 -10.08
C TRP A 96 -4.77 -24.30 -9.02
N LEU A 97 -6.04 -23.90 -9.17
CA LEU A 97 -7.09 -24.28 -8.23
C LEU A 97 -7.38 -25.78 -8.32
N GLU A 98 -7.47 -26.34 -9.53
CA GLU A 98 -7.68 -27.76 -9.76
C GLU A 98 -6.56 -28.59 -9.15
N GLU A 99 -5.29 -28.23 -9.35
CA GLU A 99 -4.14 -28.89 -8.72
C GLU A 99 -4.23 -28.89 -7.18
N ARG A 100 -4.77 -27.82 -6.59
CA ARG A 100 -4.90 -27.69 -5.14
C ARG A 100 -6.12 -28.40 -4.55
N VAL A 101 -7.19 -28.54 -5.34
CA VAL A 101 -8.49 -29.03 -4.87
C VAL A 101 -8.80 -30.46 -5.34
N ALA A 102 -8.08 -30.99 -6.33
CA ALA A 102 -8.28 -32.35 -6.88
C ALA A 102 -8.16 -33.49 -5.85
N GLY A 103 -7.65 -33.22 -4.64
CA GLY A 103 -7.60 -34.17 -3.51
C GLY A 103 -8.70 -34.03 -2.46
N ILE A 104 -9.56 -33.00 -2.53
CA ILE A 104 -10.57 -32.73 -1.50
C ILE A 104 -11.87 -33.44 -1.90
N ARG A 105 -12.15 -34.59 -1.26
CA ARG A 105 -13.46 -35.26 -1.40
C ARG A 105 -14.57 -34.29 -0.98
N ARG A 106 -15.39 -33.85 -1.93
CA ARG A 106 -16.67 -33.21 -1.63
C ARG A 106 -17.56 -34.26 -0.98
N GLY A 107 -17.82 -34.12 0.32
CA GLY A 107 -18.83 -34.92 1.00
C GLY A 107 -20.21 -34.44 0.58
N GLU A 108 -20.81 -35.09 -0.42
CA GLU A 108 -22.25 -35.00 -0.63
C GLU A 108 -22.93 -35.70 0.54
N LYS A 109 -23.60 -34.93 1.40
CA LYS A 109 -24.59 -35.48 2.33
C LYS A 109 -25.81 -35.89 1.50
N SER A 110 -26.02 -37.19 1.33
CA SER A 110 -27.36 -37.75 1.08
C SER A 110 -28.21 -37.67 2.35
#